data_AF-A0AA35URL6-F1
#
_entry.id   AF-A0AA35URL6-F1
#
_cell.length_a   1.000
_cell.length_b   1.000
_cell.length_c   1.000
_cell.angle_alpha   90.00
_cell.angle_beta   90.00
_cell.angle_gamma   90.00
#
_symmetry.space_group_name_H-M   'P 1'
#
loop_
_entity.id
_entity.type
_entity.pdbx_description
1 polymer ?
#
loop_
_entity_poly.entity_id
_entity_poly.type
_entity_poly.pdbx_seq_one_letter_code
_entity_poly.pdbx_strand_id
1 'polypeptide(L)'
;MGTSPPVWASESFWKKVAIWVTAGSFVILVILTFDTLSKTAVGGSRVQSYSVINRSIDYRFDYILNRYRPVFGGDEPLFGRSLSEDEAAALVTQGKKTVQAKNCMNCHTLLGNGAYYAPDLTKAWLDPDWGSVEEREARMLAFLLDPEKNAVTFSSGRKMPRLGITDAEAHAIVAFLKWMSAIDTNGFPTNFKTIGHQED
;
A
#
# COMPACT_ATOMS: atom_id res chain seq x y z
N MET A 1 -54.66 -9.04 38.15
CA MET A 1 -54.42 -8.20 36.96
C MET A 1 -53.08 -8.62 36.37
N GLY A 2 -53.05 -9.27 35.21
CA GLY A 2 -51.79 -9.61 34.55
C GLY A 2 -51.19 -8.35 33.93
N THR A 3 -49.99 -7.97 34.37
CA THR A 3 -49.24 -6.88 33.76
C THR A 3 -48.80 -7.32 32.36
N SER A 4 -49.15 -6.56 31.32
CA SER A 4 -48.60 -6.79 29.99
C SER A 4 -47.06 -6.81 30.06
N PRO A 5 -46.39 -7.73 29.35
CA PRO A 5 -44.94 -7.74 29.30
C PRO A 5 -44.43 -6.40 28.75
N PRO A 6 -43.27 -5.93 29.23
CA PRO A 6 -42.72 -4.66 28.77
C PRO A 6 -42.43 -4.70 27.27
N VAL A 7 -42.48 -3.55 26.60
CA VAL A 7 -42.36 -3.44 25.12
C VAL A 7 -41.09 -4.12 24.58
N TRP A 8 -39.99 -4.00 25.31
CA TRP A 8 -38.70 -4.61 24.96
C TRP A 8 -38.70 -6.14 25.06
N ALA A 9 -39.66 -6.75 25.76
CA ALA A 9 -39.81 -8.21 25.80
C ALA A 9 -40.66 -8.75 24.64
N SER A 10 -41.23 -7.88 23.79
CA SER A 10 -42.07 -8.31 22.68
C SER A 10 -41.27 -8.67 21.44
N GLU A 11 -41.66 -9.76 20.77
CA GLU A 11 -41.09 -10.17 19.47
C GLU A 11 -41.24 -9.05 18.42
N SER A 12 -42.39 -8.37 18.40
CA SER A 12 -42.68 -7.31 17.44
C SER A 12 -41.73 -6.11 17.57
N PHE A 13 -41.32 -5.77 18.80
CA PHE A 13 -40.34 -4.72 19.06
C PHE A 13 -39.00 -5.10 18.46
N TRP A 14 -38.49 -6.30 18.77
CA TRP A 14 -37.19 -6.74 18.25
C TRP A 14 -37.17 -6.92 16.73
N LYS A 15 -38.27 -7.35 16.11
CA LYS A 15 -38.39 -7.36 14.64
C LYS A 15 -38.22 -5.96 14.04
N LYS A 16 -38.90 -4.97 14.60
CA LYS A 16 -38.80 -3.57 14.15
C LYS A 16 -37.39 -3.01 14.39
N VAL A 17 -36.82 -3.26 15.57
CA VAL A 17 -35.45 -2.83 15.90
C VAL A 17 -34.44 -3.44 14.93
N ALA A 18 -34.53 -4.75 14.65
CA ALA A 18 -33.66 -5.39 13.68
C ALA A 18 -33.76 -4.74 12.29
N ILE A 19 -34.98 -4.48 11.80
CA ILE A 19 -35.19 -3.79 10.52
C ILE A 19 -34.54 -2.40 10.54
N TRP A 20 -34.80 -1.59 11.57
CA TRP A 20 -34.28 -0.23 11.65
C TRP A 20 -32.76 -0.16 11.79
N VAL A 21 -32.17 -1.02 12.63
CA VAL A 21 -30.72 -1.09 12.82
C VAL A 21 -30.05 -1.54 11.54
N THR A 22 -30.53 -2.62 10.90
CA THR A 22 -29.96 -3.10 9.64
C THR A 22 -30.10 -2.07 8.52
N ALA A 23 -31.27 -1.46 8.35
CA ALA A 23 -31.48 -0.44 7.33
C ALA A 23 -30.62 0.80 7.58
N GLY A 24 -30.55 1.28 8.83
CA GLY A 24 -29.70 2.41 9.22
C GLY A 24 -28.21 2.13 8.98
N SER A 25 -27.71 0.98 9.44
CA SER A 25 -26.33 0.54 9.20
C SER A 25 -26.03 0.41 7.71
N PHE A 26 -26.95 -0.13 6.91
CA PHE A 26 -26.78 -0.23 5.46
C PHE A 26 -26.61 1.15 4.80
N VAL A 27 -27.47 2.12 5.14
CA VAL A 27 -27.35 3.49 4.60
C VAL A 27 -26.03 4.14 5.00
N ILE A 28 -25.59 3.96 6.26
CA ILE A 28 -24.29 4.46 6.72
C ILE A 28 -23.15 3.85 5.91
N LEU A 29 -23.17 2.53 5.68
CA LEU A 29 -22.15 1.86 4.89
C LEU A 29 -22.11 2.35 3.44
N VAL A 30 -23.26 2.65 2.83
CA VAL A 30 -23.33 3.23 1.49
C VAL A 30 -22.66 4.61 1.46
N ILE A 31 -22.96 5.48 2.42
CA ILE A 31 -22.36 6.82 2.50
C ILE A 31 -20.84 6.73 2.71
N LEU A 32 -20.40 5.88 3.65
CA LEU A 32 -18.97 5.67 3.91
C LEU A 32 -18.24 5.07 2.72
N THR A 33 -18.92 4.28 1.88
CA THR A 33 -18.35 3.75 0.64
C THR A 33 -18.02 4.88 -0.32
N PHE A 34 -18.95 5.81 -0.56
CA PHE A 34 -18.69 6.96 -1.46
C PHE A 34 -17.63 7.90 -0.92
N ASP A 35 -17.63 8.18 0.40
CA ASP A 35 -16.54 8.96 1.01
C ASP A 35 -15.20 8.27 0.80
N THR A 36 -15.10 6.96 1.09
CA THR A 36 -13.87 6.19 0.89
C THR A 36 -13.38 6.26 -0.56
N LEU A 37 -14.27 6.02 -1.54
CA LEU A 37 -13.93 6.09 -2.96
C LEU A 37 -13.34 7.46 -3.35
N SER A 38 -13.90 8.55 -2.80
CA SER A 38 -13.38 9.90 -3.06
C SER A 38 -11.95 10.12 -2.50
N LYS A 39 -11.61 9.45 -1.39
CA LYS A 39 -10.29 9.57 -0.74
C LYS A 39 -9.24 8.64 -1.33
N THR A 40 -9.66 7.52 -1.92
CA THR A 40 -8.77 6.50 -2.49
C THR A 40 -8.65 6.57 -4.01
N ALA A 41 -9.32 7.53 -4.66
CA ALA A 41 -9.22 7.75 -6.10
C ALA A 41 -7.81 8.21 -6.49
N VAL A 42 -7.28 7.59 -7.55
CA VAL A 42 -6.00 7.96 -8.17
C VAL A 42 -6.08 9.37 -8.73
N GLY A 43 -5.00 10.15 -8.59
CA GLY A 43 -4.96 11.58 -8.92
C GLY A 43 -5.59 12.48 -7.86
N GLY A 44 -6.03 11.90 -6.73
CA GLY A 44 -6.56 12.64 -5.59
C GLY A 44 -5.48 13.18 -4.67
N SER A 45 -5.90 13.74 -3.53
CA SER A 45 -4.98 14.31 -2.54
C SER A 45 -4.13 13.27 -1.81
N ARG A 46 -4.61 12.03 -1.71
CA ARG A 46 -3.92 10.93 -1.00
C ARG A 46 -3.24 9.93 -1.91
N VAL A 47 -3.83 9.66 -3.07
CA VAL A 47 -3.34 8.68 -4.03
C VAL A 47 -2.96 9.42 -5.30
N GLN A 48 -1.66 9.53 -5.55
CA GLN A 48 -1.09 10.31 -6.64
C GLN A 48 -1.37 9.66 -7.99
N SER A 49 -1.29 10.47 -9.05
CA SER A 49 -1.31 9.97 -10.43
C SER A 49 -0.16 8.97 -10.66
N TYR A 50 -0.30 8.10 -11.65
CA TYR A 50 0.67 7.03 -11.89
C TYR A 50 2.04 7.57 -12.33
N SER A 51 2.06 8.69 -13.07
CA SER A 51 3.28 9.39 -13.49
C SER A 51 4.16 9.88 -12.33
N VAL A 52 3.71 9.84 -11.07
CA VAL A 52 4.55 10.12 -9.90
C VAL A 52 5.78 9.22 -9.81
N ILE A 53 5.76 8.04 -10.46
CA ILE A 53 6.94 7.16 -10.56
C ILE A 53 8.12 7.78 -11.32
N ASN A 54 7.90 8.88 -12.05
CA ASN A 54 8.96 9.68 -12.68
C ASN A 54 9.61 10.70 -11.74
N ARG A 55 9.13 10.80 -10.49
CA ARG A 55 9.62 11.77 -9.50
C ARG A 55 10.40 11.06 -8.41
N SER A 56 11.30 11.80 -7.77
CA SER A 56 11.88 11.34 -6.52
C SER A 56 10.83 11.37 -5.42
N ILE A 57 10.81 10.31 -4.62
CA ILE A 57 9.85 10.11 -3.54
C ILE A 57 10.65 9.92 -2.26
N ASP A 58 10.23 10.60 -1.21
CA ASP A 58 10.75 10.47 0.14
C ASP A 58 9.57 10.40 1.14
N TYR A 59 9.84 10.07 2.40
CA TYR A 59 8.83 9.94 3.44
C TYR A 59 9.32 10.61 4.72
N ARG A 60 8.74 11.77 5.04
CA ARG A 60 9.23 12.66 6.10
C ARG A 60 8.15 12.95 7.13
N PHE A 61 8.59 13.26 8.34
CA PHE A 61 7.69 13.67 9.40
C PHE A 61 7.18 15.09 9.15
N ASP A 62 5.87 15.27 9.15
CA ASP A 62 5.22 16.58 9.11
C ASP A 62 4.87 17.01 10.54
N TYR A 63 5.59 18.00 11.05
CA TYR A 63 5.42 18.51 12.42
C TYR A 63 4.09 19.24 12.63
N ILE A 64 3.45 19.75 11.57
CA ILE A 64 2.16 20.44 11.68
C ILE A 64 1.04 19.41 11.83
N LEU A 65 1.09 18.33 11.04
CA LEU A 65 0.10 17.25 11.07
C LEU A 65 0.44 16.15 12.07
N ASN A 66 1.60 16.21 12.72
CA ASN A 66 2.15 15.23 13.65
C ASN A 66 2.12 13.79 13.09
N ARG A 67 2.54 13.63 11.83
CA ARG A 67 2.52 12.34 11.13
C ARG A 67 3.50 12.31 9.96
N TYR A 68 3.94 11.12 9.56
CA TYR A 68 4.74 10.97 8.34
C TYR A 68 3.89 11.12 7.07
N ARG A 69 4.49 11.71 6.03
CA ARG A 69 3.86 11.89 4.72
C ARG A 69 4.87 11.74 3.58
N PRO A 70 4.40 11.32 2.39
CA PRO A 70 5.22 11.33 1.19
C PRO A 70 5.59 12.78 0.81
N VAL A 71 6.84 12.94 0.37
CA VAL A 71 7.38 14.20 -0.18
C VAL A 71 7.93 13.89 -1.56
N PHE A 72 7.69 14.81 -2.50
CA PHE A 72 8.08 14.64 -3.90
C PHE A 72 9.18 15.63 -4.25
N GLY A 73 10.33 15.13 -4.70
CA GLY A 73 11.44 15.96 -5.18
C GLY A 73 11.42 16.08 -6.70
N GLY A 74 12.60 16.23 -7.31
CA GLY A 74 12.80 16.43 -8.76
C GLY A 74 12.50 15.21 -9.63
N ASP A 75 12.93 15.27 -10.89
CA ASP A 75 12.76 14.16 -11.84
C ASP A 75 13.71 13.00 -11.49
N GLU A 76 13.14 11.81 -11.36
CA GLU A 76 13.84 10.55 -11.11
C GLU A 76 13.09 9.46 -11.92
N PRO A 77 13.32 9.39 -13.23
CA PRO A 77 12.64 8.44 -14.10
C PRO A 77 12.99 7.01 -13.72
N LEU A 78 11.98 6.15 -13.64
CA LEU A 78 12.18 4.73 -13.35
C LEU A 78 12.88 4.05 -14.54
N PHE A 79 13.96 3.31 -14.29
CA PHE A 79 14.74 2.61 -15.31
C PHE A 79 15.28 3.52 -16.42
N GLY A 80 15.58 4.78 -16.08
CA GLY A 80 16.14 5.77 -17.01
C GLY A 80 15.17 6.27 -18.08
N ARG A 81 13.88 5.94 -18.00
CA ARG A 81 12.85 6.40 -18.94
C ARG A 81 11.68 7.06 -18.22
N SER A 82 11.41 8.32 -18.57
CA SER A 82 10.16 8.97 -18.17
C SER A 82 8.97 8.38 -18.94
N LEU A 83 7.91 8.04 -18.21
CA LEU A 83 6.68 7.47 -18.77
C LEU A 83 5.56 8.52 -18.79
N SER A 84 4.73 8.50 -19.82
CA SER A 84 3.44 9.22 -19.78
C SER A 84 2.51 8.66 -18.70
N GLU A 85 1.45 9.39 -18.37
CA GLU A 85 0.47 8.92 -17.37
C GLU A 85 -0.13 7.55 -17.75
N ASP A 86 -0.48 7.34 -19.02
CA ASP A 86 -1.08 6.09 -19.49
C ASP A 86 -0.08 4.93 -19.48
N GLU A 87 1.18 5.18 -19.87
CA GLU A 87 2.25 4.17 -19.80
C GLU A 87 2.57 3.80 -18.35
N ALA A 88 2.65 4.80 -17.46
CA ALA A 88 2.86 4.58 -16.03
C ALA A 88 1.68 3.80 -15.43
N ALA A 89 0.44 4.15 -15.79
CA ALA A 89 -0.76 3.46 -15.35
C ALA A 89 -0.76 1.99 -15.78
N ALA A 90 -0.39 1.71 -17.04
CA ALA A 90 -0.28 0.34 -17.55
C ALA A 90 0.77 -0.47 -16.77
N LEU A 91 1.95 0.11 -16.56
CA LEU A 91 3.06 -0.56 -15.86
C LEU A 91 2.75 -0.82 -14.38
N VAL A 92 2.24 0.19 -13.66
CA VAL A 92 1.83 0.07 -12.25
C VAL A 92 0.68 -0.93 -12.10
N THR A 93 -0.29 -0.91 -13.03
CA THR A 93 -1.41 -1.87 -13.03
C THR A 93 -0.93 -3.29 -13.26
N GLN A 94 0.02 -3.50 -14.18
CA GLN A 94 0.65 -4.81 -14.37
C GLN A 94 1.34 -5.26 -13.10
N GLY A 95 2.12 -4.39 -12.44
CA GLY A 95 2.79 -4.69 -11.18
C GLY A 95 1.83 -5.11 -10.09
N LYS A 96 0.74 -4.35 -9.90
CA LYS A 96 -0.34 -4.69 -8.97
C LYS A 96 -0.93 -6.08 -9.24
N LYS A 97 -1.23 -6.38 -10.50
CA LYS A 97 -1.77 -7.69 -10.90
C LYS A 97 -0.76 -8.82 -10.65
N THR A 98 0.52 -8.58 -10.92
CA THR A 98 1.59 -9.55 -10.64
C THR A 98 1.71 -9.81 -9.14
N VAL A 99 1.74 -8.78 -8.30
CA VAL A 99 1.78 -8.91 -6.83
C VAL A 99 0.61 -9.76 -6.32
N GLN A 100 -0.57 -9.57 -6.89
CA GLN A 100 -1.77 -10.37 -6.56
C GLN A 100 -1.65 -11.81 -7.08
N ALA A 101 -1.26 -12.01 -8.34
CA ALA A 101 -1.14 -13.32 -8.97
C ALA A 101 -0.06 -14.20 -8.34
N LYS A 102 1.04 -13.59 -7.88
CA LYS A 102 2.13 -14.26 -7.15
C LYS A 102 1.87 -14.34 -5.64
N ASN A 103 0.69 -13.89 -5.19
CA ASN A 103 0.22 -13.98 -3.81
C ASN A 103 1.17 -13.37 -2.77
N CYS A 104 1.78 -12.22 -3.08
CA CYS A 104 2.78 -11.59 -2.19
C CYS A 104 2.20 -11.27 -0.80
N MET A 105 0.89 -10.95 -0.72
CA MET A 105 0.18 -10.68 0.55
C MET A 105 0.10 -11.89 1.49
N ASN A 106 0.37 -13.11 1.01
CA ASN A 106 0.42 -14.30 1.86
C ASN A 106 1.68 -14.35 2.74
N CYS A 107 2.68 -13.51 2.45
CA CYS A 107 3.87 -13.35 3.28
C CYS A 107 4.01 -11.92 3.81
N HIS A 108 3.65 -10.92 3.01
CA HIS A 108 3.82 -9.51 3.30
C HIS A 108 2.49 -8.83 3.64
N THR A 109 2.56 -7.70 4.33
CA THR A 109 1.47 -6.73 4.32
C THR A 109 1.66 -5.68 3.22
N LEU A 110 0.56 -5.21 2.65
CA LEU A 110 0.49 -4.00 1.83
C LEU A 110 -0.57 -3.09 2.45
N LEU A 111 -0.21 -1.82 2.70
CA LEU A 111 -1.03 -0.87 3.45
C LEU A 111 -1.49 -1.47 4.80
N GLY A 112 -0.60 -2.22 5.46
CA GLY A 112 -0.88 -2.90 6.74
C GLY A 112 -1.79 -4.13 6.67
N ASN A 113 -2.25 -4.54 5.47
CA ASN A 113 -3.11 -5.70 5.27
C ASN A 113 -2.34 -6.85 4.61
N GLY A 114 -2.43 -8.07 5.17
CA GLY A 114 -1.73 -9.25 4.65
C GLY A 114 -1.18 -10.12 5.78
N ALA A 115 -0.14 -10.90 5.49
CA ALA A 115 0.55 -11.74 6.46
C ALA A 115 1.79 -11.06 7.06
N TYR A 116 2.29 -11.61 8.18
CA TYR A 116 3.39 -11.04 8.97
C TYR A 116 4.67 -11.90 8.92
N TYR A 117 4.80 -12.76 7.91
CA TYR A 117 6.01 -13.56 7.72
C TYR A 117 7.16 -12.70 7.19
N ALA A 118 6.87 -11.72 6.36
CA ALA A 118 7.85 -10.83 5.76
C ALA A 118 7.46 -9.34 5.99
N PRO A 119 8.40 -8.39 5.76
CA PRO A 119 8.15 -6.97 6.02
C PRO A 119 6.99 -6.37 5.21
N ASP A 120 6.44 -5.26 5.68
CA ASP A 120 5.41 -4.50 4.95
C ASP A 120 5.99 -3.86 3.68
N LEU A 121 5.28 -3.98 2.56
CA LEU A 121 5.76 -3.50 1.25
C LEU A 121 5.29 -2.08 0.91
N THR A 122 4.55 -1.40 1.78
CA THR A 122 3.94 -0.09 1.49
C THR A 122 4.97 0.96 1.14
N LYS A 123 6.10 0.97 1.84
CA LYS A 123 7.22 1.89 1.61
C LYS A 123 8.48 1.18 1.12
N ALA A 124 8.35 -0.03 0.55
CA ALA A 124 9.49 -0.86 0.16
C ALA A 124 10.46 -0.18 -0.79
N TRP A 125 10.00 0.70 -1.70
CA TRP A 125 10.90 1.47 -2.57
C TRP A 125 11.84 2.41 -1.81
N LEU A 126 11.48 2.81 -0.59
CA LEU A 126 12.26 3.72 0.24
C LEU A 126 13.14 3.00 1.25
N ASP A 127 13.17 1.66 1.23
CA ASP A 127 13.88 0.85 2.23
C ASP A 127 15.41 1.01 2.10
N PRO A 128 16.12 1.42 3.17
CA PRO A 128 17.58 1.67 3.15
C PRO A 128 18.41 0.46 2.75
N ASP A 129 17.86 -0.76 2.86
CA ASP A 129 18.58 -1.98 2.54
C ASP A 129 18.74 -2.24 1.04
N TRP A 130 18.04 -1.46 0.21
CA TRP A 130 18.32 -1.39 -1.22
C TRP A 130 19.62 -0.65 -1.56
N GLY A 131 20.38 -0.15 -0.57
CA GLY A 131 21.64 0.54 -0.81
C GLY A 131 21.45 2.01 -1.20
N SER A 132 22.17 2.48 -2.21
CA SER A 132 22.01 3.86 -2.68
C SER A 132 20.80 4.01 -3.61
N VAL A 133 20.40 5.26 -3.88
CA VAL A 133 19.31 5.59 -4.82
C VAL A 133 19.58 5.00 -6.20
N GLU A 134 20.84 5.00 -6.63
CA GLU A 134 21.30 4.52 -7.94
C GLU A 134 21.32 2.99 -8.04
N GLU A 135 21.61 2.29 -6.94
CA GLU A 135 21.70 0.83 -6.90
C GLU A 135 20.35 0.14 -6.71
N ARG A 136 19.38 0.85 -6.13
CA ARG A 136 18.08 0.31 -5.69
C ARG A 136 17.37 -0.45 -6.79
N GLU A 137 17.22 0.13 -7.97
CA GLU A 137 16.48 -0.49 -9.07
C GLU A 137 17.09 -1.84 -9.46
N ALA A 138 18.40 -1.87 -9.67
CA ALA A 138 19.13 -3.09 -10.04
C ALA A 138 19.03 -4.16 -8.94
N ARG A 139 19.15 -3.78 -7.67
CA ARG A 139 19.03 -4.70 -6.53
C ARG A 139 17.63 -5.26 -6.36
N MET A 140 16.59 -4.43 -6.52
CA MET A 140 15.19 -4.89 -6.47
C MET A 140 14.90 -5.88 -7.58
N LEU A 141 15.34 -5.60 -8.82
CA LEU A 141 15.17 -6.53 -9.95
C LEU A 141 15.92 -7.85 -9.71
N ALA A 142 17.18 -7.80 -9.27
CA ALA A 142 17.95 -8.99 -8.96
C ALA A 142 17.30 -9.84 -7.85
N PHE A 143 16.75 -9.20 -6.83
CA PHE A 143 16.00 -9.88 -5.76
C PHE A 143 14.72 -10.53 -6.27
N LEU A 144 13.91 -9.84 -7.06
CA LEU A 144 12.65 -10.38 -7.58
C LEU A 144 12.87 -11.56 -8.54
N LEU A 145 13.96 -11.53 -9.32
CA LEU A 145 14.31 -12.59 -10.27
C LEU A 145 14.94 -13.82 -9.60
N ASP A 146 15.81 -13.63 -8.59
CA ASP A 146 16.45 -14.73 -7.85
C ASP A 146 16.54 -14.44 -6.35
N PRO A 147 15.41 -14.53 -5.61
CA PRO A 147 15.34 -14.12 -4.22
C PRO A 147 16.14 -15.00 -3.26
N GLU A 148 16.45 -16.23 -3.65
CA GLU A 148 17.24 -17.14 -2.81
C GLU A 148 18.72 -16.74 -2.77
N LYS A 149 19.26 -16.24 -3.88
CA LYS A 149 20.65 -15.78 -3.99
C LYS A 149 20.84 -14.34 -3.53
N ASN A 150 19.84 -13.49 -3.81
CA ASN A 150 19.87 -12.07 -3.50
C ASN A 150 19.11 -11.74 -2.20
N ALA A 151 18.93 -12.74 -1.32
CA ALA A 151 18.07 -12.66 -0.17
C ALA A 151 18.53 -11.58 0.83
N VAL A 152 17.67 -10.61 1.12
CA VAL A 152 17.90 -9.60 2.17
C VAL A 152 17.26 -10.11 3.48
N THR A 153 17.96 -10.98 4.20
CA THR A 153 17.32 -11.78 5.28
C THR A 153 17.50 -11.26 6.70
N PHE A 154 18.21 -10.15 6.94
CA PHE A 154 18.40 -9.53 8.27
C PHE A 154 18.57 -10.52 9.43
N SER A 155 19.41 -11.56 9.27
CA SER A 155 19.60 -12.65 10.25
C SER A 155 18.35 -13.47 10.65
N SER A 156 17.17 -13.17 10.11
CA SER A 156 15.90 -13.88 10.40
C SER A 156 15.83 -15.29 9.84
N GLY A 157 16.69 -15.62 8.87
CA GLY A 157 16.65 -16.87 8.11
C GLY A 157 15.43 -17.02 7.20
N ARG A 158 14.50 -16.06 7.18
CA ARG A 158 13.31 -16.06 6.33
C ARG A 158 13.71 -15.71 4.89
N LYS A 159 13.22 -16.47 3.92
CA LYS A 159 13.53 -16.29 2.50
C LYS A 159 12.26 -16.24 1.67
N MET A 160 12.23 -15.35 0.69
CA MET A 160 11.20 -15.37 -0.33
C MET A 160 11.49 -16.54 -1.28
N PRO A 161 10.53 -17.45 -1.55
CA PRO A 161 10.74 -18.55 -2.49
C PRO A 161 10.80 -18.01 -3.93
N ARG A 162 11.35 -18.82 -4.85
CA ARG A 162 11.30 -18.48 -6.28
C ARG A 162 9.87 -18.63 -6.82
N LEU A 163 9.23 -17.50 -7.14
CA LEU A 163 7.84 -17.44 -7.63
C LEU A 163 7.73 -17.47 -9.17
N GLY A 164 8.84 -17.65 -9.87
CA GLY A 164 8.90 -17.58 -11.34
C GLY A 164 8.45 -16.22 -11.87
N ILE A 165 8.92 -15.14 -11.24
CA ILE A 165 8.70 -13.77 -11.70
C ILE A 165 9.56 -13.56 -12.95
N THR A 166 8.94 -13.14 -14.04
CA THR A 166 9.62 -12.77 -15.28
C THR A 166 10.25 -11.38 -15.18
N ASP A 167 11.16 -11.06 -16.09
CA ASP A 167 11.79 -9.73 -16.14
C ASP A 167 10.76 -8.58 -16.28
N ALA A 168 9.79 -8.72 -17.19
CA ALA A 168 8.73 -7.73 -17.36
C ALA A 168 7.85 -7.60 -16.10
N GLU A 169 7.55 -8.72 -15.43
CA GLU A 169 6.81 -8.71 -14.17
C GLU A 169 7.60 -8.04 -13.04
N ALA A 170 8.92 -8.26 -12.97
CA ALA A 170 9.79 -7.63 -11.97
C ALA A 170 9.83 -6.11 -12.12
N HIS A 171 10.04 -5.60 -13.35
CA HIS A 171 9.99 -4.16 -13.64
C HIS A 171 8.63 -3.56 -13.26
N ALA A 172 7.54 -4.26 -13.57
CA ALA A 172 6.20 -3.81 -13.21
C ALA A 172 5.97 -3.80 -11.69
N ILE A 173 6.44 -4.82 -10.96
CA ILE A 173 6.38 -4.85 -9.49
C ILE A 173 7.12 -3.65 -8.90
N VAL A 174 8.35 -3.38 -9.35
CA VAL A 174 9.14 -2.24 -8.85
C VAL A 174 8.42 -0.92 -9.11
N ALA A 175 7.84 -0.73 -10.30
CA ALA A 175 7.03 0.45 -10.61
C ALA A 175 5.83 0.59 -9.65
N PHE A 176 5.14 -0.52 -9.37
CA PHE A 176 4.03 -0.54 -8.42
C PHE A 176 4.48 -0.23 -6.99
N LEU A 177 5.62 -0.76 -6.54
CA LEU A 177 6.18 -0.46 -5.22
C LEU A 177 6.63 1.00 -5.10
N LYS A 178 7.23 1.58 -6.14
CA LYS A 178 7.55 3.01 -6.20
C LYS A 178 6.29 3.87 -6.10
N TRP A 179 5.26 3.56 -6.89
CA TRP A 179 3.98 4.26 -6.82
C TRP A 179 3.30 4.12 -5.46
N MET A 180 3.32 2.93 -4.86
CA MET A 180 2.73 2.69 -3.54
C MET A 180 3.45 3.48 -2.44
N SER A 181 4.77 3.66 -2.55
CA SER A 181 5.53 4.56 -1.68
C SER A 181 5.11 6.03 -1.77
N ALA A 182 4.51 6.46 -2.88
CA ALA A 182 3.98 7.82 -3.03
C ALA A 182 2.68 8.06 -2.24
N ILE A 183 1.91 7.02 -1.90
CA ILE A 183 0.59 7.16 -1.29
C ILE A 183 0.67 7.78 0.11
N ASP A 184 -0.19 8.78 0.39
CA ASP A 184 -0.41 9.29 1.76
C ASP A 184 -1.33 8.33 2.54
N THR A 185 -0.69 7.56 3.39
CA THR A 185 -1.25 6.53 4.26
C THR A 185 -1.63 7.06 5.65
N ASN A 186 -1.67 8.39 5.84
CA ASN A 186 -1.89 9.06 7.14
C ASN A 186 -0.86 8.67 8.22
N GLY A 187 0.42 8.56 7.86
CA GLY A 187 1.49 8.29 8.81
C GLY A 187 1.90 6.83 8.99
N PHE A 188 1.35 5.90 8.19
CA PHE A 188 1.78 4.50 8.18
C PHE A 188 2.81 4.20 7.07
N PRO A 189 3.87 3.43 7.33
CA PRO A 189 4.33 2.95 8.62
C PRO A 189 4.94 4.09 9.46
N THR A 190 4.81 4.00 10.77
CA THR A 190 5.43 4.97 11.69
C THR A 190 6.92 4.70 11.85
N ASN A 191 7.71 5.74 12.10
CA ASN A 191 9.16 5.64 12.35
C ASN A 191 9.97 4.93 11.25
N PHE A 192 9.48 5.00 10.01
CA PHE A 192 10.17 4.43 8.87
C PHE A 192 11.36 5.30 8.46
N LYS A 193 12.54 4.70 8.38
CA LYS A 193 13.76 5.37 7.92
C LYS A 193 13.91 5.14 6.43
N THR A 194 14.03 6.20 5.64
CA THR A 194 14.17 6.11 4.19
C THR A 194 15.63 5.97 3.75
N ILE A 195 15.88 5.49 2.53
CA ILE A 195 17.18 5.60 1.87
C ILE A 195 17.62 7.07 1.90
N GLY A 196 18.83 7.31 2.40
CA GLY A 196 19.38 8.66 2.48
C GLY A 196 18.72 9.54 3.53
N HIS A 197 18.00 8.96 4.51
CA HIS A 197 17.50 9.69 5.68
C HIS A 197 18.66 10.44 6.35
N GLN A 198 18.62 11.76 6.28
CA GLN A 198 19.44 12.64 7.10
C GLN A 198 18.63 12.91 8.37
N GLU A 199 19.22 12.63 9.54
CA GLU A 199 18.62 13.00 10.81
C GLU A 199 18.58 14.53 10.88
N ASP A 200 17.37 15.11 10.96
CA ASP A 200 17.15 16.54 11.23
C ASP A 200 17.38 16.86 12.71
#